data_AF-A0A6P8MJX8-F1
#
_entry.id   AF-A0A6P8MJX8-F1
#
_cell.length_a   1.000
_cell.length_b   1.000
_cell.length_c   1.000
_cell.angle_alpha   90.00
_cell.angle_beta   90.00
_cell.angle_gamma   90.00
#
_symmetry.space_group_name_H-M   'P 1'
#
loop_
_entity.id
_entity.type
_entity.pdbx_description
1 polymer ?
#
loop_
_entity_poly.entity_id
_entity_poly.type
_entity_poly.pdbx_seq_one_letter_code
_entity_poly.pdbx_strand_id
1 'polypeptide(L)'
;MCGFISFFGPTSMQLYDAIRNKDFDNVILNLPHILTVLISVAKILNIYSNKTLFRKLFNSLEEDWKLLESKNELQMLDKFTKHGYKLACLYRRTLLIALVIFLSLPLYNPVLDIIIPLNETRQRNNVFQVHYGVLDNEEHFYIVSQIQKTAENNFVEKNGTNIRNIGYDAFKECVMMHYKCLQLYDVLEKCCRNLYLITMVLNAIILSVTAVEVIVFLDRPAEAIRAIVYLIAEQFHLYMFSLPGQTLLDQSVELANKIYDSDWYKIPTKAQKVFYLMQVRSNKPCILTAAGIYEMNIESFGITVKACMSYFTMFLSLRE
;
A
#
# COMPACT_ATOMS: atom_id res chain seq x y z
N MET A 1 -5.85 11.93 13.99
CA MET A 1 -5.57 13.34 13.68
C MET A 1 -4.42 13.92 14.51
N CYS A 2 -4.40 13.80 15.84
CA CYS A 2 -3.39 14.46 16.69
C CYS A 2 -1.93 14.28 16.22
N GLY A 3 -1.50 13.05 15.92
CA GLY A 3 -0.16 12.73 15.40
C GLY A 3 0.23 13.38 14.05
N PHE A 4 -0.75 13.84 13.26
CA PHE A 4 -0.51 14.61 12.04
C PHE A 4 -0.11 16.04 12.38
N ILE A 5 -0.87 16.68 13.28
CA ILE A 5 -0.65 18.07 13.70
C ILE A 5 0.69 18.20 14.44
N SER A 6 1.00 17.24 15.32
CA SER A 6 2.26 17.23 16.09
C SER A 6 3.53 16.99 15.27
N PHE A 7 3.42 16.42 14.06
CA PHE A 7 4.57 16.20 13.16
C PHE A 7 4.68 17.32 12.10
N PHE A 8 3.55 17.68 11.49
CA PHE A 8 3.49 18.64 10.39
C PHE A 8 3.72 20.09 10.86
N GLY A 9 3.26 20.45 12.07
CA GLY A 9 3.52 21.76 12.66
C GLY A 9 5.02 22.08 12.77
N PRO A 10 5.80 21.27 13.52
CA PRO A 10 7.24 21.48 13.66
C PRO A 10 8.00 21.45 12.33
N THR A 11 7.73 20.49 11.44
CA THR A 11 8.46 20.41 10.14
C THR A 11 8.12 21.55 9.20
N SER A 12 6.87 22.03 9.16
CA SER A 12 6.52 23.20 8.34
C SER A 12 7.08 24.52 8.90
N MET A 13 7.20 24.66 10.23
CA MET A 13 7.92 25.78 10.85
C MET A 13 9.43 25.73 10.54
N GLN A 14 10.06 24.56 10.69
CA GLN A 14 11.48 24.36 10.37
C GLN A 14 11.78 24.64 8.89
N LEU A 15 10.93 24.19 7.96
CA LEU A 15 11.07 24.53 6.54
C LEU A 15 10.90 26.03 6.29
N TYR A 16 9.93 26.69 6.95
CA TYR A 16 9.71 28.13 6.81
C TYR A 16 10.94 28.93 7.26
N ASP A 17 11.50 28.63 8.43
CA ASP A 17 12.69 29.31 8.94
C ASP A 17 13.94 28.99 8.11
N ALA A 18 14.09 27.76 7.59
CA ALA A 18 15.18 27.41 6.67
C ALA A 18 15.10 28.21 5.35
N ILE A 19 13.90 28.31 4.74
CA ILE A 19 13.67 29.14 3.55
C ILE A 19 13.96 30.62 3.86
N ARG A 20 13.47 31.13 4.99
CA ARG A 20 13.67 32.52 5.42
C ARG A 20 15.15 32.86 5.62
N ASN A 21 15.92 31.94 6.18
CA ASN A 21 17.35 32.09 6.45
C ASN A 21 18.24 31.72 5.25
N LYS A 22 17.65 31.23 4.15
CA LYS A 22 18.34 30.71 2.95
C LYS A 22 19.26 29.51 3.23
N ASP A 23 18.88 28.71 4.21
CA ASP A 23 19.59 27.49 4.61
C ASP A 23 19.13 26.33 3.71
N PHE A 24 19.84 26.15 2.59
CA PHE A 24 19.49 25.13 1.60
C PHE A 24 19.69 23.69 2.11
N ASP A 25 20.63 23.46 3.02
CA ASP A 25 20.82 22.16 3.68
C ASP A 25 19.55 21.77 4.43
N ASN A 26 19.07 22.64 5.33
CA ASN A 26 17.86 22.38 6.10
C ASN A 26 16.58 22.38 5.26
N VAL A 27 16.55 23.04 4.10
CA VAL A 27 15.46 22.88 3.13
C VAL A 27 15.45 21.45 2.55
N ILE A 28 16.60 20.95 2.06
CA ILE A 28 16.71 19.62 1.47
C ILE A 28 16.36 18.54 2.50
N LEU A 29 16.90 18.65 3.72
CA LEU A 29 16.68 17.68 4.82
C LEU A 29 15.21 17.56 5.27
N ASN A 30 14.37 18.58 5.08
CA ASN A 30 12.97 18.59 5.54
C ASN A 30 11.94 18.31 4.43
N LEU A 31 12.29 18.53 3.17
CA LEU A 31 11.34 18.49 2.05
C LEU A 31 10.78 17.07 1.74
N PRO A 32 11.55 15.96 1.81
CA PRO A 32 11.02 14.60 1.68
C PRO A 32 9.95 14.26 2.73
N HIS A 33 10.17 14.69 3.98
CA HIS A 33 9.21 14.45 5.07
C HIS A 33 7.86 15.12 4.80
N ILE A 34 7.87 16.38 4.36
CA ILE A 34 6.65 17.13 4.03
C ILE A 34 5.92 16.51 2.83
N LEU A 35 6.63 16.07 1.79
CA LEU A 35 6.04 15.38 0.65
C LEU A 35 5.40 14.03 1.02
N THR A 36 6.03 13.23 1.89
CA THR A 36 5.43 11.98 2.43
C THR A 36 4.18 12.25 3.26
N VAL A 37 4.15 13.37 4.00
CA VAL A 37 2.92 13.82 4.68
C VAL A 37 1.84 14.20 3.66
N LEU A 38 2.17 14.89 2.56
CA LEU A 38 1.22 15.20 1.48
C LEU A 38 0.66 13.95 0.78
N ILE A 39 1.47 12.91 0.53
CA ILE A 39 0.99 11.61 0.05
C ILE A 39 -0.03 11.00 1.04
N SER A 40 0.24 11.11 2.34
CA SER A 40 -0.63 10.60 3.39
C SER A 40 -1.96 11.37 3.46
N VAL A 41 -1.94 12.70 3.26
CA VAL A 41 -3.16 13.51 3.09
C VAL A 41 -3.93 13.09 1.85
N ALA A 42 -3.27 12.95 0.70
CA ALA A 42 -3.92 12.55 -0.56
C ALA A 42 -4.64 11.19 -0.43
N LYS A 43 -4.06 10.22 0.29
CA LYS A 43 -4.69 8.92 0.60
C LYS A 43 -5.96 9.08 1.44
N ILE A 44 -5.93 9.92 2.49
CA ILE A 44 -7.09 10.20 3.35
C ILE A 44 -8.19 10.94 2.57
N LEU A 45 -7.82 11.98 1.80
CA LEU A 45 -8.75 12.73 0.97
C LEU A 45 -9.40 11.84 -0.10
N ASN A 46 -8.67 10.90 -0.70
CA ASN A 46 -9.26 9.97 -1.66
C ASN A 46 -10.31 9.06 -1.03
N ILE A 47 -10.06 8.56 0.18
CA ILE A 47 -11.04 7.74 0.94
C ILE A 47 -12.29 8.56 1.28
N TYR A 48 -12.13 9.85 1.60
CA TYR A 48 -13.25 10.76 1.87
C TYR A 48 -14.06 11.07 0.60
N SER A 49 -13.41 11.50 -0.48
CA SER A 49 -14.06 11.90 -1.74
C SER A 49 -14.72 10.71 -2.45
N ASN A 50 -14.09 9.53 -2.46
CA ASN A 50 -14.63 8.31 -3.07
C ASN A 50 -15.40 7.42 -2.07
N LYS A 51 -15.79 7.95 -0.90
CA LYS A 51 -16.49 7.20 0.17
C LYS A 51 -17.70 6.40 -0.32
N THR A 52 -18.46 6.91 -1.28
CA THR A 52 -19.63 6.22 -1.87
C THR A 52 -19.23 5.00 -2.70
N LEU A 53 -18.16 5.12 -3.49
CA LEU A 53 -17.62 4.03 -4.32
C LEU A 53 -16.93 2.96 -3.45
N PHE A 54 -16.13 3.38 -2.46
CA PHE A 54 -15.58 2.46 -1.45
C PHE A 54 -16.67 1.71 -0.70
N ARG A 55 -17.75 2.39 -0.27
CA ARG A 55 -18.90 1.73 0.37
C ARG A 55 -19.58 0.73 -0.57
N LYS A 56 -19.80 1.07 -1.85
CA LYS A 56 -20.34 0.11 -2.83
C LYS A 56 -19.46 -1.14 -2.96
N LEU A 57 -18.13 -0.96 -3.02
CA LEU A 57 -17.17 -2.05 -3.13
C LEU A 57 -17.18 -2.94 -1.88
N PHE A 58 -17.14 -2.37 -0.67
CA PHE A 58 -17.21 -3.15 0.57
C PHE A 58 -18.55 -3.87 0.77
N ASN A 59 -19.68 -3.21 0.48
CA ASN A 59 -21.00 -3.84 0.53
C ASN A 59 -21.08 -5.07 -0.40
N SER A 60 -20.62 -4.93 -1.65
CA SER A 60 -20.63 -6.05 -2.60
C SER A 60 -19.74 -7.21 -2.16
N LEU A 61 -18.57 -6.93 -1.55
CA LEU A 61 -17.71 -7.98 -0.98
C LEU A 61 -18.37 -8.67 0.23
N GLU A 62 -19.15 -7.95 1.04
CA GLU A 62 -19.91 -8.52 2.16
C GLU A 62 -21.07 -9.41 1.67
N GLU A 63 -21.77 -8.98 0.61
CA GLU A 63 -22.82 -9.77 -0.06
C GLU A 63 -22.26 -11.04 -0.71
N ASP A 64 -21.13 -10.94 -1.43
CA ASP A 64 -20.48 -12.09 -2.07
C ASP A 64 -19.83 -13.04 -1.04
N TRP A 65 -19.33 -12.55 0.09
CA TRP A 65 -18.86 -13.40 1.20
C TRP A 65 -19.99 -14.27 1.74
N LYS A 66 -21.13 -13.65 2.11
CA LYS A 66 -22.29 -14.37 2.66
C LYS A 66 -22.87 -15.37 1.66
N LEU A 67 -22.82 -15.06 0.38
CA LEU A 67 -23.22 -15.99 -0.69
C LEU A 67 -22.32 -17.23 -0.73
N LEU A 68 -21.00 -17.05 -0.73
CA LEU A 68 -20.03 -18.15 -0.77
C LEU A 68 -20.02 -18.98 0.53
N GLU A 69 -20.28 -18.33 1.67
CA GLU A 69 -20.51 -18.98 2.97
C GLU A 69 -21.74 -19.89 2.92
N SER A 70 -22.87 -19.41 2.37
CA SER A 70 -24.09 -20.23 2.20
C SER A 70 -23.91 -21.45 1.29
N LYS A 71 -22.85 -21.47 0.46
CA LYS A 71 -22.51 -22.55 -0.48
C LYS A 71 -21.39 -23.48 0.00
N ASN A 72 -20.73 -23.16 1.11
CA ASN A 72 -19.47 -23.79 1.56
C ASN A 72 -18.29 -23.64 0.56
N GLU A 73 -18.33 -22.66 -0.35
CA GLU A 73 -17.32 -22.44 -1.40
C GLU A 73 -16.20 -21.46 -0.99
N LEU A 74 -16.17 -21.06 0.28
CA LEU A 74 -15.23 -20.08 0.84
C LEU A 74 -13.73 -20.38 0.64
N GLN A 75 -13.33 -21.62 0.32
CA GLN A 75 -11.92 -22.06 0.31
C GLN A 75 -10.97 -21.13 -0.47
N MET A 76 -11.41 -20.64 -1.64
CA MET A 76 -10.61 -19.72 -2.47
C MET A 76 -10.55 -18.31 -1.88
N LEU A 77 -11.68 -17.79 -1.39
CA LEU A 77 -11.76 -16.47 -0.77
C LEU A 77 -10.94 -16.42 0.53
N ASP A 78 -11.01 -17.48 1.33
CA ASP A 78 -10.25 -17.66 2.56
C ASP A 78 -8.73 -17.77 2.30
N LYS A 79 -8.31 -18.44 1.21
CA LYS A 79 -6.92 -18.44 0.73
C LYS A 79 -6.43 -17.03 0.35
N PHE A 80 -7.21 -16.27 -0.40
CA PHE A 80 -6.86 -14.89 -0.78
C PHE A 80 -6.85 -13.95 0.42
N THR A 81 -7.83 -14.03 1.32
CA THR A 81 -7.88 -13.26 2.57
C THR A 81 -6.66 -13.55 3.45
N LYS A 82 -6.27 -14.82 3.60
CA LYS A 82 -5.05 -15.22 4.34
C LYS A 82 -3.76 -14.70 3.69
N HIS A 83 -3.70 -14.59 2.37
CA HIS A 83 -2.57 -13.96 1.67
C HIS A 83 -2.56 -12.44 1.89
N GLY A 84 -3.67 -11.75 1.63
CA GLY A 84 -3.80 -10.30 1.83
C GLY A 84 -3.54 -9.86 3.28
N TYR A 85 -4.01 -10.63 4.25
CA TYR A 85 -3.73 -10.41 5.68
C TYR A 85 -2.23 -10.53 6.01
N LYS A 86 -1.53 -11.53 5.44
CA LYS A 86 -0.07 -11.66 5.59
C LYS A 86 0.66 -10.46 4.98
N LEU A 87 0.26 -10.04 3.78
CA LEU A 87 0.84 -8.89 3.08
C LEU A 87 0.63 -7.57 3.84
N ALA A 88 -0.58 -7.34 4.36
CA ALA A 88 -0.90 -6.19 5.21
C ALA A 88 -0.16 -6.23 6.57
N CYS A 89 0.01 -7.42 7.16
CA CYS A 89 0.81 -7.57 8.38
C CYS A 89 2.30 -7.34 8.15
N LEU A 90 2.85 -7.78 7.01
CA LEU A 90 4.23 -7.50 6.60
C LEU A 90 4.43 -5.99 6.46
N TYR A 91 3.59 -5.33 5.66
CA TYR A 91 3.61 -3.88 5.46
C TYR A 91 3.54 -3.09 6.78
N ARG A 92 2.58 -3.44 7.66
CA ARG A 92 2.45 -2.83 8.98
C ARG A 92 3.69 -3.05 9.86
N ARG A 93 4.32 -4.24 9.80
CA ARG A 93 5.57 -4.51 10.53
C ARG A 93 6.72 -3.66 9.99
N THR A 94 6.91 -3.56 8.68
CA THR A 94 7.96 -2.70 8.10
C THR A 94 7.78 -1.24 8.49
N LEU A 95 6.55 -0.70 8.44
CA LEU A 95 6.27 0.66 8.88
C LEU A 95 6.56 0.87 10.39
N LEU A 96 6.18 -0.08 11.24
CA LEU A 96 6.47 0.00 12.68
C LEU A 96 7.98 -0.09 12.98
N ILE A 97 8.72 -0.94 12.25
CA ILE A 97 10.18 -1.04 12.37
C ILE A 97 10.85 0.27 11.92
N ALA A 98 10.45 0.83 10.77
CA ALA A 98 10.95 2.12 10.29
C ALA A 98 10.66 3.26 11.28
N LEU A 99 9.47 3.29 11.88
CA LEU A 99 9.11 4.26 12.92
C LEU A 99 9.98 4.11 14.17
N VAL A 100 10.21 2.88 14.65
CA VAL A 100 11.09 2.63 15.81
C VAL A 100 12.53 3.02 15.52
N ILE A 101 13.06 2.73 14.32
CA ILE A 101 14.39 3.17 13.89
C ILE A 101 14.47 4.71 13.91
N PHE A 102 13.51 5.40 13.30
CA PHE A 102 13.47 6.87 13.28
C PHE A 102 13.40 7.48 14.69
N LEU A 103 12.60 6.89 15.58
CA LEU A 103 12.51 7.31 16.99
C LEU A 103 13.75 6.95 17.83
N SER A 104 14.61 6.03 17.39
CA SER A 104 15.87 5.68 18.05
C SER A 104 17.07 6.56 17.62
N LEU A 105 16.97 7.30 16.51
CA LEU A 105 18.02 8.21 16.04
C LEU A 105 18.55 9.20 17.11
N PRO A 106 17.71 9.86 17.96
CA PRO A 106 18.22 10.80 18.96
C PRO A 106 18.84 10.09 20.18
N LEU A 107 18.64 8.77 20.32
CA LEU A 107 19.27 7.95 21.38
C LEU A 107 20.66 7.45 20.98
N TYR A 108 21.02 7.51 19.69
CA TYR A 108 22.32 7.06 19.17
C TYR A 108 23.51 7.74 19.86
N ASN A 109 23.51 9.08 19.95
CA ASN A 109 24.59 9.82 20.59
C ASN A 109 24.67 9.57 22.11
N PRO A 110 23.57 9.64 22.89
CA PRO A 110 23.57 9.24 24.31
C PRO A 110 24.05 7.81 24.59
N VAL A 111 23.72 6.84 23.73
CA VAL A 111 24.21 5.45 23.88
C VAL A 111 25.71 5.36 23.59
N LEU A 112 26.20 6.09 22.58
CA LEU A 112 27.62 6.13 22.28
C LEU A 112 28.46 6.86 23.33
N ASP A 113 27.90 7.82 24.09
CA ASP A 113 28.57 8.42 25.24
C ASP A 113 28.83 7.41 26.38
N ILE A 114 28.00 6.36 26.49
CA ILE A 114 28.18 5.27 27.46
C ILE A 114 29.21 4.24 26.99
N ILE A 115 29.21 3.91 25.69
CA ILE A 115 30.06 2.84 25.13
C ILE A 115 31.46 3.35 24.75
N ILE A 116 31.56 4.59 24.26
CA ILE A 116 32.80 5.24 23.82
C ILE A 116 32.78 6.70 24.33
N PRO A 117 33.09 6.94 25.63
CA PRO A 117 33.13 8.29 26.17
C PRO A 117 34.21 9.12 25.46
N LEU A 118 33.80 10.22 24.85
CA LEU A 118 34.68 11.25 24.31
C LEU A 118 34.86 12.37 25.34
N ASN A 119 36.01 13.05 25.32
CA ASN A 119 36.28 14.20 26.19
C ASN A 119 35.64 15.51 25.67
N GLU A 120 34.86 15.42 24.59
CA GLU A 120 34.07 16.49 23.98
C GLU A 120 32.60 16.07 23.87
N THR A 121 31.69 17.00 24.11
CA THR A 121 30.24 16.74 24.08
C THR A 121 29.73 16.55 22.65
N ARG A 122 29.25 15.36 22.30
CA ARG A 122 28.58 15.10 21.00
C ARG A 122 27.40 16.05 20.81
N GLN A 123 27.28 16.67 19.64
CA GLN A 123 26.07 17.43 19.29
C GLN A 123 24.83 16.52 19.35
N ARG A 124 23.76 17.00 19.99
CA ARG A 124 22.51 16.25 20.16
C ARG A 124 21.49 16.64 19.10
N ASN A 125 21.39 15.83 18.05
CA ASN A 125 20.37 15.99 17.02
C ASN A 125 19.01 15.55 17.57
N ASN A 126 18.29 16.49 18.20
CA ASN A 126 16.89 16.30 18.57
C ASN A 126 16.06 16.11 17.29
N VAL A 127 15.43 14.94 17.13
CA VAL A 127 14.58 14.64 15.95
C VAL A 127 13.43 15.64 15.80
N PHE A 128 12.93 16.20 16.91
CA PHE A 128 12.16 17.46 16.90
C PHE A 128 12.55 18.34 18.08
N GLN A 129 12.65 19.66 17.86
CA GLN A 129 12.58 20.63 18.94
C GLN A 129 11.11 20.93 19.23
N VAL A 130 10.58 20.45 20.36
CA VAL A 130 9.20 20.76 20.80
C VAL A 130 9.24 21.18 22.26
N HIS A 131 8.81 22.42 22.53
CA HIS A 131 8.45 22.83 23.89
C HIS A 131 7.02 22.36 24.18
N TYR A 132 6.89 21.30 24.96
CA TYR A 132 5.59 20.82 25.45
C TYR A 132 5.09 21.71 26.59
N GLY A 133 4.54 22.87 26.23
CA GLY A 133 3.75 23.68 27.15
C GLY A 133 2.41 23.01 27.42
N VAL A 134 2.22 22.53 28.66
CA VAL A 134 0.99 21.91 29.19
C VAL A 134 0.61 20.57 28.55
N LEU A 135 0.87 19.48 29.28
CA LEU A 135 -0.16 18.58 29.81
C LEU A 135 0.49 17.59 30.78
N ASP A 136 -0.13 17.40 31.93
CA ASP A 136 0.36 16.52 33.00
C ASP A 136 -0.70 15.45 33.34
N ASN A 137 -0.22 14.29 33.74
CA ASN A 137 -0.88 13.12 34.36
C ASN A 137 -2.14 12.47 33.73
N GLU A 138 -2.01 11.14 33.61
CA GLU A 138 -2.99 10.07 33.84
C GLU A 138 -4.40 10.12 33.24
N GLU A 139 -4.72 9.14 32.37
CA GLU A 139 -5.74 8.11 32.73
C GLU A 139 -5.71 6.84 31.85
N HIS A 140 -6.43 5.81 32.32
CA HIS A 140 -6.89 4.59 31.61
C HIS A 140 -5.86 3.50 31.20
N PHE A 141 -5.69 2.49 32.07
CA PHE A 141 -5.10 1.19 31.70
C PHE A 141 -5.75 -0.01 32.44
N TYR A 142 -7.07 -0.24 32.32
CA TYR A 142 -7.72 -1.41 32.96
C TYR A 142 -9.01 -1.95 32.32
N ILE A 143 -8.98 -2.43 31.06
CA ILE A 143 -9.98 -3.39 30.53
C ILE A 143 -9.33 -4.45 29.63
N VAL A 144 -8.36 -5.21 30.14
CA VAL A 144 -7.78 -6.40 29.45
C VAL A 144 -7.50 -7.55 30.42
N SER A 145 -8.53 -8.03 31.14
CA SER A 145 -8.63 -9.43 31.58
C SER A 145 -10.06 -9.76 31.97
N GLN A 146 -10.46 -11.03 31.85
CA GLN A 146 -11.86 -11.50 31.85
C GLN A 146 -12.67 -10.94 30.64
N ILE A 147 -13.58 -11.68 30.00
CA ILE A 147 -14.17 -12.98 30.31
C ILE A 147 -13.98 -13.95 29.13
N GLN A 148 -13.61 -15.20 29.40
CA GLN A 148 -13.68 -16.33 28.46
C GLN A 148 -14.43 -17.49 29.15
N LYS A 149 -15.18 -18.30 28.37
CA LYS A 149 -16.24 -19.28 28.74
C LYS A 149 -17.60 -18.58 28.95
N THR A 150 -18.74 -19.04 28.41
CA THR A 150 -19.14 -20.16 27.48
C THR A 150 -20.33 -19.65 26.61
N ALA A 151 -21.03 -20.32 25.68
CA ALA A 151 -21.31 -21.72 25.28
C ALA A 151 -21.34 -21.80 23.70
N GLU A 152 -21.62 -22.86 22.90
CA GLU A 152 -22.41 -24.13 22.99
C GLU A 152 -23.95 -23.94 23.02
N ASN A 153 -24.86 -24.68 22.35
CA ASN A 153 -24.87 -25.80 21.35
C ASN A 153 -26.29 -25.82 20.68
N ASN A 154 -26.65 -26.43 19.53
CA ASN A 154 -25.98 -27.13 18.40
C ASN A 154 -26.80 -26.82 17.07
N PHE A 155 -27.25 -27.63 16.08
CA PHE A 155 -27.39 -29.08 15.77
C PHE A 155 -27.64 -29.35 14.23
N VAL A 156 -27.17 -30.52 13.74
CA VAL A 156 -27.75 -31.44 12.69
C VAL A 156 -28.03 -30.96 11.23
N GLU A 157 -27.06 -31.26 10.33
CA GLU A 157 -27.09 -32.18 9.15
C GLU A 157 -28.38 -32.46 8.30
N LYS A 158 -28.34 -32.29 6.95
CA LYS A 158 -28.32 -33.40 5.93
C LYS A 158 -28.38 -33.07 4.41
N ASN A 159 -27.58 -33.85 3.66
CA ASN A 159 -27.73 -34.47 2.31
C ASN A 159 -28.43 -33.79 1.10
N GLY A 160 -27.82 -33.98 -0.10
CA GLY A 160 -28.52 -34.76 -1.16
C GLY A 160 -28.70 -34.21 -2.60
N THR A 161 -27.62 -34.09 -3.38
CA THR A 161 -27.52 -34.24 -4.87
C THR A 161 -28.74 -34.08 -5.81
N ASN A 162 -28.60 -33.31 -6.91
CA ASN A 162 -29.18 -33.68 -8.22
C ASN A 162 -28.37 -33.09 -9.40
N ILE A 163 -27.85 -33.92 -10.32
CA ILE A 163 -26.66 -33.59 -11.12
C ILE A 163 -26.94 -33.01 -12.53
N ARG A 164 -28.15 -33.13 -13.09
CA ARG A 164 -28.39 -32.80 -14.51
C ARG A 164 -28.73 -31.34 -14.87
N ASN A 165 -29.14 -30.50 -13.91
CA ASN A 165 -29.25 -29.04 -14.14
C ASN A 165 -27.95 -28.27 -13.81
N ILE A 166 -27.09 -28.83 -12.95
CA ILE A 166 -25.90 -28.15 -12.41
C ILE A 166 -25.05 -27.53 -13.51
N GLY A 167 -24.83 -28.23 -14.63
CA GLY A 167 -24.00 -27.73 -15.73
C GLY A 167 -24.48 -26.41 -16.37
N TYR A 168 -25.79 -26.13 -16.36
CA TYR A 168 -26.33 -24.86 -16.88
C TYR A 168 -26.37 -23.78 -15.80
N ASP A 169 -26.76 -24.11 -14.58
CA ASP A 169 -26.85 -23.15 -13.48
C ASP A 169 -25.47 -22.71 -12.99
N ALA A 170 -24.50 -23.62 -12.88
CA ALA A 170 -23.10 -23.30 -12.58
C ALA A 170 -22.41 -22.53 -13.74
N PHE A 171 -22.80 -22.79 -15.00
CA PHE A 171 -22.33 -21.98 -16.13
C PHE A 171 -22.87 -20.54 -16.05
N LYS A 172 -24.18 -20.39 -15.82
CA LYS A 172 -24.84 -19.10 -15.61
C LYS A 172 -24.23 -18.34 -14.44
N GLU A 173 -23.91 -19.04 -13.35
CA GLU A 173 -23.21 -18.48 -12.20
C GLU A 173 -21.78 -18.06 -12.54
N CYS A 174 -20.99 -18.88 -13.24
CA CYS A 174 -19.63 -18.53 -13.66
C CYS A 174 -19.60 -17.23 -14.48
N VAL A 175 -20.51 -17.09 -15.46
CA VAL A 175 -20.66 -15.87 -16.27
C VAL A 175 -21.09 -14.68 -15.41
N MET A 176 -22.02 -14.88 -14.47
CA MET A 176 -22.48 -13.82 -13.56
C MET A 176 -21.40 -13.39 -12.56
N MET A 177 -20.59 -14.33 -12.06
CA MET A 177 -19.45 -14.07 -11.18
C MET A 177 -18.37 -13.28 -11.92
N HIS A 178 -18.00 -13.69 -13.15
CA HIS A 178 -17.09 -12.92 -14.00
C HIS A 178 -17.61 -11.48 -14.22
N TYR A 179 -18.90 -11.32 -14.54
CA TYR A 179 -19.53 -10.01 -14.69
C TYR A 179 -19.48 -9.17 -13.39
N LYS A 180 -19.73 -9.77 -12.21
CA LYS A 180 -19.54 -9.11 -10.91
C LYS A 180 -18.09 -8.67 -10.68
N CYS A 181 -17.11 -9.55 -10.94
CA CYS A 181 -15.69 -9.24 -10.79
C CYS A 181 -15.26 -8.07 -11.69
N LEU A 182 -15.80 -7.98 -12.91
CA LEU A 182 -15.59 -6.82 -13.79
C LEU A 182 -16.21 -5.53 -13.22
N GLN A 183 -17.44 -5.58 -12.69
CA GLN A 183 -18.04 -4.41 -12.03
C GLN A 183 -17.27 -3.96 -10.78
N LEU A 184 -16.75 -4.90 -9.98
CA LEU A 184 -15.90 -4.62 -8.82
C LEU A 184 -14.58 -3.97 -9.25
N TYR A 185 -13.97 -4.47 -10.32
CA TYR A 185 -12.78 -3.87 -10.94
C TYR A 185 -13.05 -2.45 -11.45
N ASP A 186 -14.13 -2.21 -12.20
CA ASP A 186 -14.46 -0.88 -12.74
C ASP A 186 -14.70 0.15 -11.60
N VAL A 187 -15.22 -0.29 -10.44
CA VAL A 187 -15.36 0.53 -9.23
C VAL A 187 -13.99 0.77 -8.56
N LEU A 188 -13.15 -0.26 -8.44
CA LEU A 188 -11.81 -0.17 -7.84
C LEU A 188 -10.86 0.74 -8.65
N GLU A 189 -10.84 0.56 -9.97
CA GLU A 189 -10.10 1.39 -10.92
C GLU A 189 -10.49 2.86 -10.75
N LYS A 190 -11.80 3.16 -10.74
CA LYS A 190 -12.32 4.51 -10.52
C LYS A 190 -11.98 5.09 -9.14
N CYS A 191 -11.99 4.27 -8.08
CA CYS A 191 -11.58 4.67 -6.73
C CYS A 191 -10.10 5.05 -6.63
N CYS A 192 -9.24 4.35 -7.38
CA CYS A 192 -7.79 4.43 -7.19
C CYS A 192 -7.05 5.24 -8.26
N ARG A 193 -7.61 5.41 -9.47
CA ARG A 193 -6.97 6.08 -10.62
C ARG A 193 -6.33 7.43 -10.28
N ASN A 194 -7.11 8.32 -9.64
CA ASN A 194 -6.64 9.66 -9.28
C ASN A 194 -5.60 9.61 -8.14
N LEU A 195 -5.78 8.69 -7.18
CA LEU A 195 -4.85 8.50 -6.07
C LEU A 195 -3.50 7.97 -6.54
N TYR A 196 -3.49 7.01 -7.47
CA TYR A 196 -2.26 6.48 -8.05
C TYR A 196 -1.53 7.55 -8.85
N LEU A 197 -2.22 8.39 -9.63
CA LEU A 197 -1.57 9.52 -10.32
C LEU A 197 -0.89 10.48 -9.33
N ILE A 198 -1.61 10.93 -8.29
CA ILE A 198 -1.05 11.85 -7.29
C ILE A 198 0.11 11.19 -6.52
N THR A 199 -0.02 9.91 -6.16
CA THR A 199 1.03 9.17 -5.44
C THR A 199 2.27 8.96 -6.31
N MET A 200 2.12 8.62 -7.59
CA MET A 200 3.25 8.44 -8.52
C MET A 200 4.00 9.74 -8.78
N VAL A 201 3.29 10.86 -9.00
CA VAL A 201 3.91 12.17 -9.19
C VAL A 201 4.65 12.62 -7.94
N LEU A 202 4.07 12.43 -6.74
CA LEU A 202 4.74 12.79 -5.49
C LEU A 202 5.96 11.89 -5.20
N ASN A 203 5.86 10.57 -5.36
CA ASN A 203 7.00 9.65 -5.24
C ASN A 203 8.15 10.06 -6.19
N ALA A 204 7.84 10.42 -7.45
CA ALA A 204 8.87 10.84 -8.41
C ALA A 204 9.61 12.14 -7.99
N ILE A 205 8.94 13.03 -7.23
CA ILE A 205 9.55 14.24 -6.66
C ILE A 205 10.34 13.89 -5.38
N ILE A 206 9.81 13.06 -4.48
CA ILE A 206 10.53 12.62 -3.27
C ILE A 206 11.83 11.90 -3.65
N LEU A 207 11.74 10.99 -4.63
CA LEU A 207 12.87 10.26 -5.19
C LEU A 207 14.00 11.18 -5.69
N SER A 208 13.66 12.23 -6.45
CA SER A 208 14.68 13.14 -6.99
C SER A 208 15.31 14.01 -5.90
N VAL A 209 14.52 14.44 -4.91
CA VAL A 209 15.02 15.20 -3.75
C VAL A 209 15.89 14.34 -2.84
N THR A 210 15.51 13.09 -2.57
CA THR A 210 16.30 12.17 -1.73
C THR A 210 17.58 11.69 -2.42
N ALA A 211 17.57 11.52 -3.74
CA ALA A 211 18.81 11.30 -4.50
C ALA A 211 19.80 12.47 -4.34
N VAL A 212 19.30 13.72 -4.32
CA VAL A 212 20.12 14.91 -4.03
C VAL A 212 20.53 14.96 -2.54
N GLU A 213 19.65 14.63 -1.59
CA GLU A 213 19.97 14.54 -0.16
C GLU A 213 21.15 13.59 0.10
N VAL A 214 21.11 12.37 -0.46
CA VAL A 214 22.23 11.41 -0.34
C VAL A 214 23.53 12.01 -0.86
N ILE A 215 23.51 12.68 -2.02
CA ILE A 215 24.72 13.14 -2.72
C ILE A 215 25.31 14.41 -2.11
N VAL A 216 24.47 15.34 -1.62
CA VAL A 216 24.92 16.54 -0.90
C VAL A 216 25.53 16.15 0.45
N PHE A 217 24.92 15.21 1.17
CA PHE A 217 25.36 14.81 2.52
C PHE A 217 26.28 13.57 2.53
N LEU A 218 26.84 13.17 1.40
CA LEU A 218 27.78 12.04 1.27
C LEU A 218 28.94 12.11 2.28
N ASP A 219 29.46 13.31 2.56
CA ASP A 219 30.58 13.53 3.50
C ASP A 219 30.14 13.50 4.98
N ARG A 220 28.83 13.51 5.25
CA ARG A 220 28.23 13.44 6.59
C ARG A 220 27.55 12.07 6.74
N PRO A 221 28.27 11.01 7.15
CA PRO A 221 27.78 9.63 7.05
C PRO A 221 26.46 9.37 7.80
N ALA A 222 26.19 10.07 8.90
CA ALA A 222 24.92 9.96 9.63
C ALA A 222 23.69 10.47 8.83
N GLU A 223 23.86 11.54 8.05
CA GLU A 223 22.82 12.11 7.19
C GLU A 223 22.65 11.26 5.93
N ALA A 224 23.75 10.87 5.27
CA ALA A 224 23.71 9.97 4.11
C ALA A 224 23.06 8.61 4.43
N ILE A 225 23.40 7.97 5.56
CA ILE A 225 22.78 6.69 5.98
C ILE A 225 21.27 6.87 6.20
N ARG A 226 20.84 7.98 6.82
CA ARG A 226 19.41 8.28 7.03
C ARG A 226 18.67 8.41 5.70
N ALA A 227 19.22 9.14 4.74
CA ALA A 227 18.65 9.33 3.41
C ALA A 227 18.58 8.00 2.61
N ILE A 228 19.61 7.16 2.69
CA ILE A 228 19.63 5.82 2.06
C ILE A 228 18.57 4.90 2.69
N VAL A 229 18.43 4.88 4.01
CA VAL A 229 17.39 4.08 4.70
C VAL A 229 15.98 4.57 4.33
N TYR A 230 15.78 5.88 4.22
CA TYR A 230 14.52 6.45 3.75
C TYR A 230 14.20 6.02 2.31
N LEU A 231 15.16 6.14 1.39
CA LEU A 231 15.03 5.74 -0.01
C LEU A 231 14.65 4.26 -0.16
N ILE A 232 15.28 3.36 0.62
CA ILE A 232 14.94 1.93 0.62
C ILE A 232 13.50 1.70 1.14
N ALA A 233 13.08 2.43 2.18
CA ALA A 233 11.72 2.33 2.72
C ALA A 233 10.65 2.84 1.73
N GLU A 234 10.95 3.91 0.98
CA GLU A 234 10.07 4.42 -0.08
C GLU A 234 9.94 3.43 -1.26
N GLN A 235 11.04 2.82 -1.70
CA GLN A 235 10.99 1.82 -2.77
C GLN A 235 10.22 0.57 -2.35
N PHE A 236 10.38 0.11 -1.10
CA PHE A 236 9.53 -0.95 -0.53
C PHE A 236 8.06 -0.54 -0.50
N HIS A 237 7.75 0.71 -0.14
CA HIS A 237 6.39 1.25 -0.14
C HIS A 237 5.77 1.26 -1.56
N LEU A 238 6.51 1.69 -2.57
CA LEU A 238 6.06 1.67 -3.97
C LEU A 238 5.83 0.23 -4.49
N TYR A 239 6.76 -0.68 -4.24
CA TYR A 239 6.62 -2.11 -4.57
C TYR A 239 5.36 -2.73 -3.94
N MET A 240 5.10 -2.42 -2.67
CA MET A 240 3.89 -2.85 -1.96
C MET A 240 2.60 -2.28 -2.55
N PHE A 241 2.66 -1.14 -3.26
CA PHE A 241 1.53 -0.57 -4.00
C PHE A 241 1.34 -1.18 -5.40
N SER A 242 2.39 -1.69 -6.05
CA SER A 242 2.28 -2.39 -7.34
C SER A 242 1.85 -3.86 -7.22
N LEU A 243 2.18 -4.55 -6.12
CA LEU A 243 1.85 -5.98 -5.93
C LEU A 243 0.37 -6.35 -6.15
N PRO A 244 -0.63 -5.60 -5.61
CA PRO A 244 -2.04 -5.93 -5.85
C PRO A 244 -2.48 -5.74 -7.30
N GLY A 245 -1.89 -4.77 -8.02
CA GLY A 245 -2.19 -4.53 -9.44
C GLY A 245 -1.59 -5.60 -10.34
N GLN A 246 -0.36 -6.04 -10.07
CA GLN A 246 0.21 -7.23 -10.70
C GLN A 246 -0.65 -8.47 -10.46
N THR A 247 -1.03 -8.74 -9.20
CA THR A 247 -1.84 -9.92 -8.84
C THR A 247 -3.18 -9.94 -9.60
N LEU A 248 -3.81 -8.77 -9.79
CA LEU A 248 -5.05 -8.63 -10.55
C LEU A 248 -4.82 -8.87 -12.06
N LEU A 249 -3.75 -8.32 -12.63
CA LEU A 249 -3.36 -8.53 -14.02
C LEU A 249 -3.09 -10.01 -14.31
N ASP A 250 -2.27 -10.66 -13.49
CA ASP A 250 -1.92 -12.08 -13.62
C ASP A 250 -3.17 -12.97 -13.59
N GLN A 251 -4.06 -12.76 -12.62
CA GLN A 251 -5.32 -13.52 -12.53
C GLN A 251 -6.28 -13.21 -13.68
N SER A 252 -6.28 -11.99 -14.22
CA SER A 252 -7.10 -11.63 -15.39
C SER A 252 -6.61 -12.31 -16.67
N VAL A 253 -5.30 -12.47 -16.85
CA VAL A 253 -4.71 -13.18 -18.00
C VAL A 253 -4.83 -14.70 -17.82
N GLU A 254 -4.59 -15.22 -16.61
CA GLU A 254 -4.76 -16.65 -16.30
C GLU A 254 -6.21 -17.11 -16.54
N LEU A 255 -7.21 -16.26 -16.26
CA LEU A 255 -8.61 -16.54 -16.59
C LEU A 255 -8.83 -16.63 -18.11
N ALA A 256 -8.29 -15.70 -18.90
CA ALA A 256 -8.41 -15.72 -20.35
C ALA A 256 -7.77 -16.98 -20.97
N ASN A 257 -6.63 -17.42 -20.44
CA ASN A 257 -5.98 -18.66 -20.88
C ASN A 257 -6.81 -19.90 -20.51
N LYS A 258 -7.28 -19.99 -19.26
CA LYS A 258 -8.12 -21.12 -18.79
C LYS A 258 -9.44 -21.27 -19.54
N ILE A 259 -10.04 -20.17 -20.01
CA ILE A 259 -11.24 -20.23 -20.85
C ILE A 259 -10.88 -20.71 -22.26
N TYR A 260 -9.76 -20.25 -22.84
CA TYR A 260 -9.28 -20.69 -24.15
C TYR A 260 -8.95 -22.19 -24.19
N ASP A 261 -8.19 -22.67 -23.18
CA ASP A 261 -7.78 -24.07 -23.01
C ASP A 261 -8.94 -25.01 -22.63
N SER A 262 -10.12 -24.46 -22.31
CA SER A 262 -11.29 -25.26 -21.94
C SER A 262 -11.95 -25.93 -23.13
N ASP A 263 -12.70 -27.01 -22.87
CA ASP A 263 -13.53 -27.70 -23.85
C ASP A 263 -14.80 -26.91 -24.26
N TRP A 264 -14.73 -25.58 -24.33
CA TRP A 264 -15.87 -24.68 -24.62
C TRP A 264 -16.61 -25.05 -25.92
N TYR A 265 -15.89 -25.53 -26.92
CA TYR A 265 -16.41 -25.99 -28.21
C TYR A 265 -17.23 -27.30 -28.13
N LYS A 266 -17.17 -28.05 -27.02
CA LYS A 266 -17.99 -29.24 -26.75
C LYS A 266 -19.29 -28.93 -26.00
N ILE A 267 -19.45 -27.72 -25.48
CA ILE A 267 -20.62 -27.25 -24.71
C ILE A 267 -21.79 -26.92 -25.68
N PRO A 268 -23.07 -26.97 -25.28
CA PRO A 268 -24.20 -26.59 -26.16
C PRO A 268 -24.10 -25.17 -26.74
N THR A 269 -24.51 -25.01 -28.01
CA THR A 269 -24.28 -23.82 -28.85
C THR A 269 -24.78 -22.48 -28.28
N LYS A 270 -25.80 -22.47 -27.41
CA LYS A 270 -26.23 -21.26 -26.70
C LYS A 270 -25.18 -20.78 -25.70
N ALA A 271 -24.55 -21.69 -24.97
CA ALA A 271 -23.51 -21.39 -24.00
C ALA A 271 -22.15 -21.13 -24.67
N GLN A 272 -21.83 -21.81 -25.79
CA GLN A 272 -20.64 -21.50 -26.61
C GLN A 272 -20.54 -20.01 -26.96
N LYS A 273 -21.64 -19.40 -27.41
CA LYS A 273 -21.69 -17.98 -27.77
C LYS A 273 -21.38 -17.05 -26.59
N VAL A 274 -21.83 -17.42 -25.39
CA VAL A 274 -21.59 -16.64 -24.17
C VAL A 274 -20.17 -16.87 -23.65
N PHE A 275 -19.62 -18.09 -23.74
CA PHE A 275 -18.21 -18.37 -23.49
C PHE A 275 -17.29 -17.59 -24.43
N TYR A 276 -17.62 -17.51 -25.71
CA TYR A 276 -16.87 -16.71 -26.69
C TYR A 276 -16.87 -15.21 -26.35
N LEU A 277 -18.02 -14.65 -25.95
CA LEU A 277 -18.10 -13.25 -25.47
C LEU A 277 -17.28 -13.04 -24.18
N MET A 278 -17.28 -14.01 -23.26
CA MET A 278 -16.48 -14.00 -22.04
C MET A 278 -14.96 -14.10 -22.34
N GLN A 279 -14.55 -14.89 -23.34
CA GLN A 279 -13.16 -14.92 -23.84
C GLN A 279 -12.76 -13.56 -24.42
N VAL A 280 -13.56 -13.02 -25.35
CA VAL A 280 -13.29 -11.73 -25.99
C VAL A 280 -13.19 -10.60 -24.96
N ARG A 281 -14.01 -10.63 -23.90
CA ARG A 281 -13.87 -9.69 -22.78
C ARG A 281 -12.64 -9.97 -21.90
N SER A 282 -12.32 -11.23 -21.60
CA SER A 282 -11.18 -11.59 -20.74
C SER A 282 -9.82 -11.29 -21.39
N ASN A 283 -9.74 -11.38 -22.73
CA ASN A 283 -8.60 -10.94 -23.54
C ASN A 283 -8.27 -9.44 -23.37
N LYS A 284 -9.15 -8.61 -22.79
CA LYS A 284 -8.82 -7.28 -22.30
C LYS A 284 -8.53 -7.34 -20.79
N PRO A 285 -7.25 -7.34 -20.35
CA PRO A 285 -6.91 -7.55 -18.95
C PRO A 285 -7.39 -6.41 -18.03
N CYS A 286 -7.60 -6.74 -16.76
CA CYS A 286 -7.97 -5.80 -15.70
C CYS A 286 -6.71 -5.14 -15.09
N ILE A 287 -6.26 -4.04 -15.68
CA ILE A 287 -5.05 -3.31 -15.27
C ILE A 287 -5.42 -2.09 -14.44
N LEU A 288 -4.87 -1.97 -13.22
CA LEU A 288 -4.96 -0.74 -12.44
C LEU A 288 -3.95 0.30 -12.98
N THR A 289 -4.43 1.49 -13.36
CA THR A 289 -3.58 2.55 -13.93
C THR A 289 -3.63 3.85 -13.14
N ALA A 290 -2.51 4.58 -13.15
CA ALA A 290 -2.45 6.00 -12.83
C ALA A 290 -2.88 6.80 -14.07
N ALA A 291 -4.16 7.12 -14.13
CA ALA A 291 -4.81 7.89 -15.20
C ALA A 291 -4.58 7.40 -16.64
N GLY A 292 -4.31 6.10 -16.83
CA GLY A 292 -3.98 5.51 -18.14
C GLY A 292 -2.58 5.84 -18.67
N ILE A 293 -1.73 6.51 -17.88
CA ILE A 293 -0.36 6.92 -18.26
C ILE A 293 0.70 5.93 -17.75
N TYR A 294 0.46 5.33 -16.60
CA TYR A 294 1.39 4.41 -15.92
C TYR A 294 0.60 3.25 -15.29
N GLU A 295 1.12 2.02 -15.41
CA GLU A 295 0.45 0.81 -14.92
C GLU A 295 0.98 0.40 -13.54
N MET A 296 0.09 0.01 -12.62
CA MET A 296 0.47 -0.41 -11.27
C MET A 296 0.91 -1.88 -11.25
N ASN A 297 1.96 -2.21 -12.00
CA ASN A 297 2.54 -3.54 -12.16
C ASN A 297 4.03 -3.57 -11.76
N ILE A 298 4.64 -4.75 -11.65
CA ILE A 298 6.04 -4.92 -11.20
C ILE A 298 7.03 -4.42 -12.28
N GLU A 299 6.68 -4.55 -13.56
CA GLU A 299 7.49 -4.03 -14.67
C GLU A 299 7.69 -2.52 -14.58
N SER A 300 6.60 -1.77 -14.38
CA SER A 300 6.64 -0.31 -14.25
C SER A 300 7.41 0.14 -13.00
N PHE A 301 7.28 -0.59 -11.88
CA PHE A 301 8.13 -0.41 -10.71
C PHE A 301 9.62 -0.62 -11.05
N GLY A 302 9.95 -1.66 -11.83
CA GLY A 302 11.32 -1.90 -12.33
C GLY A 302 11.84 -0.77 -13.21
N ILE A 303 10.98 -0.19 -14.06
CA ILE A 303 11.30 1.01 -14.86
C ILE A 303 11.57 2.21 -13.94
N THR A 304 10.76 2.43 -12.91
CA THR A 304 11.02 3.46 -11.89
C THR A 304 12.37 3.24 -11.21
N VAL A 305 12.63 2.06 -10.64
CA VAL A 305 13.91 1.74 -9.97
C VAL A 305 15.11 1.94 -10.90
N LYS A 306 15.00 1.56 -12.18
CA LYS A 306 16.05 1.81 -13.18
C LYS A 306 16.31 3.30 -13.36
N ALA A 307 15.26 4.13 -13.48
CA ALA A 307 15.39 5.59 -13.57
C ALA A 307 16.01 6.18 -12.29
N CYS A 308 15.69 5.64 -11.10
CA CYS A 308 16.30 6.05 -9.83
C CYS A 308 17.83 5.92 -9.89
N MET A 309 18.30 4.73 -10.29
CA MET A 309 19.74 4.44 -10.40
C MET A 309 20.40 5.31 -11.47
N SER A 310 19.75 5.54 -12.62
CA SER A 310 20.26 6.44 -13.66
C SER A 310 20.42 7.89 -13.17
N TYR A 311 19.44 8.45 -12.47
CA TYR A 311 19.56 9.79 -11.89
C TYR A 311 20.63 9.84 -10.78
N PHE A 312 20.72 8.83 -9.92
CA PHE A 312 21.73 8.77 -8.87
C PHE A 312 23.16 8.75 -9.46
N THR A 313 23.43 7.88 -10.44
CA THR A 313 24.73 7.85 -11.13
C THR A 313 25.01 9.16 -11.86
N MET A 314 24.03 9.77 -12.52
CA MET A 314 24.18 11.07 -13.18
C MET A 314 24.58 12.17 -12.20
N PHE A 315 23.86 12.33 -11.09
CA PHE A 315 24.17 13.33 -10.06
C PHE A 315 25.52 13.06 -9.36
N LEU A 316 25.90 11.79 -9.20
CA LEU A 316 27.22 11.42 -8.68
C LEU A 316 28.34 11.88 -9.63
N SER A 317 28.19 11.63 -10.94
CA SER A 317 29.13 12.09 -11.98
C SER A 317 29.11 13.61 -12.24
N LEU A 318 28.25 14.35 -11.56
CA LEU A 318 28.23 15.83 -11.55
C LEU A 318 28.86 16.41 -10.26
N ARG A 319 29.33 15.55 -9.34
CA ARG A 319 30.03 15.89 -8.10
C ARG A 319 31.54 15.60 -8.17
N GLU A 320 31.96 14.75 -9.12
CA GLU A 320 33.36 14.45 -9.47
C GLU A 320 33.96 15.52 -10.41
#